data_AF-R6DD74-F1
#
_entry.id   AF-R6DD74-F1
#
_cell.length_a   1.000
_cell.length_b   1.000
_cell.length_c   1.000
_cell.angle_alpha   90.00
_cell.angle_beta   90.00
_cell.angle_gamma   90.00
#
_symmetry.space_group_name_H-M   'P 1'
#
loop_
_entity.id
_entity.type
_entity.pdbx_description
1 polymer ?
#
loop_
_entity_poly.entity_id
_entity_poly.type
_entity_poly.pdbx_seq_one_letter_code
_entity_poly.pdbx_strand_id
1 'polypeptide(L)'
;MRIRNLFLAGSLVFFGYCPSLVSAVTVEKAVVPGTEKKDTYVHIIMNGQSLSTGHQSYPVLSTENVEGNYMIGNQVWINYGNSREYVFNPLTGNIASSFRTGNDVKSRSAGTIAECPLLAAVNHIRLKRPKMDKILATSVGVSGASVEELSKESEIRSYYKDFLRSLDYGAEVARNQNSNLYCPVIFWMQGEFNYSPNKDKGMHADVPNTTDREEYKALLLQLKNNMQDDILSRYGQKKKPVFITYQTGAQYMRDTLSISMAQLEAANENPDIICAGPIYPMTDRGGHLDANGYRWYGEMLGKVYYQTQIKKKEFKPLQPVAIKRASQPNQIRIKFHVPVPPLVFDVNTLPKIRDYGFEVYLNDYRPDNRQKITNITIEKDEVVLTCQQSLEGEVIIMYAGTRAHIDKQEHGRNHLQGHGNLRDSDPYKAFYTYIDLDKKNEDGSYVYPREEFETTLRPDYEPKDESGQIIYDKVYPLYNFSVGFYYKLPAGSRMIGMRQMYQN
;
A
#
# COMPACT_ATOMS: atom_id res chain seq x y z
N MET A 1 -3.08 -96.00 3.00
CA MET A 1 -3.05 -97.35 2.39
C MET A 1 -3.05 -97.18 0.87
N ARG A 2 -2.05 -97.79 0.20
CA ARG A 2 -1.83 -97.90 -1.27
C ARG A 2 -1.32 -96.67 -2.04
N ILE A 3 0.00 -96.65 -2.17
CA ILE A 3 0.75 -96.24 -3.37
C ILE A 3 0.58 -97.33 -4.45
N ARG A 4 0.50 -96.97 -5.73
CA ARG A 4 1.04 -97.78 -6.84
C ARG A 4 1.37 -96.92 -8.07
N ASN A 5 2.66 -96.92 -8.40
CA ASN A 5 3.26 -96.51 -9.66
C ASN A 5 2.99 -97.53 -10.78
N LEU A 6 3.30 -97.12 -12.02
CA LEU A 6 3.78 -97.86 -13.22
C LEU A 6 2.96 -97.48 -14.47
N PHE A 7 3.50 -97.28 -15.68
CA PHE A 7 4.84 -97.08 -16.24
C PHE A 7 4.66 -97.03 -17.79
N LEU A 8 5.61 -96.39 -18.49
CA LEU A 8 6.19 -96.72 -19.81
C LEU A 8 5.47 -96.53 -21.17
N ALA A 9 6.32 -96.03 -22.09
CA ALA A 9 6.38 -96.15 -23.56
C ALA A 9 5.52 -95.18 -24.38
N GLY A 10 6.02 -94.46 -25.38
CA GLY A 10 7.34 -94.43 -26.01
C GLY A 10 7.19 -94.16 -27.51
N SER A 11 7.80 -93.06 -27.99
CA SER A 11 8.19 -92.77 -29.39
C SER A 11 7.09 -92.58 -30.46
N LEU A 12 7.27 -91.84 -31.55
CA LEU A 12 8.03 -90.65 -31.91
C LEU A 12 7.50 -90.29 -33.31
N VAL A 13 6.94 -89.10 -33.56
CA VAL A 13 6.82 -88.56 -34.93
C VAL A 13 7.21 -87.09 -34.89
N PHE A 14 8.33 -86.80 -35.57
CA PHE A 14 8.82 -85.47 -35.89
C PHE A 14 7.90 -84.82 -36.94
N PHE A 15 7.66 -83.51 -36.84
CA PHE A 15 8.08 -82.52 -37.83
C PHE A 15 7.59 -81.11 -37.44
N GLY A 16 8.47 -80.13 -37.57
CA GLY A 16 8.08 -78.73 -37.78
C GLY A 16 8.25 -77.79 -36.59
N TYR A 17 9.48 -77.33 -36.37
CA TYR A 17 9.80 -76.19 -35.52
C TYR A 17 9.16 -74.90 -36.06
N CYS A 18 8.34 -74.24 -35.25
CA CYS A 18 8.03 -72.82 -35.38
C CYS A 18 7.99 -72.25 -33.95
N PRO A 19 9.01 -71.49 -33.50
CA PRO A 19 9.04 -71.01 -32.13
C PRO A 19 8.02 -69.88 -31.96
N SER A 20 6.92 -70.18 -31.27
CA SER A 20 5.99 -69.20 -30.76
C SER A 20 6.63 -68.39 -29.63
N LEU A 21 6.52 -67.07 -29.74
CA LEU A 21 6.98 -66.08 -28.79
C LEU A 21 6.43 -66.36 -27.39
N VAL A 22 7.34 -66.56 -26.43
CA VAL A 22 7.05 -66.48 -25.00
C VAL A 22 6.80 -65.02 -24.68
N SER A 23 5.55 -64.64 -24.45
CA SER A 23 5.22 -63.34 -23.85
C SER A 23 5.77 -63.30 -22.43
N ALA A 24 6.81 -62.51 -22.22
CA ALA A 24 7.23 -62.09 -20.89
C ALA A 24 6.09 -61.26 -20.28
N VAL A 25 5.47 -61.76 -19.22
CA VAL A 25 4.59 -60.95 -18.36
C VAL A 25 5.50 -59.99 -17.61
N THR A 26 5.67 -58.78 -18.14
CA THR A 26 6.16 -57.64 -17.36
C THR A 26 5.13 -57.35 -16.29
N VAL A 27 5.49 -57.61 -15.03
CA VAL A 27 4.80 -57.00 -13.88
C VAL A 27 5.04 -55.50 -14.01
N GLU A 28 4.08 -54.77 -14.58
CA GLU A 28 4.05 -53.32 -14.47
C GLU A 28 4.05 -52.98 -12.98
N LYS A 29 5.13 -52.35 -12.51
CA LYS A 29 5.08 -51.62 -11.25
C LYS A 29 3.90 -50.66 -11.37
N ALA A 30 2.94 -50.79 -10.47
CA ALA A 30 1.91 -49.78 -10.29
C ALA A 30 2.61 -48.41 -10.20
N VAL A 31 2.35 -47.56 -11.19
CA VAL A 31 2.72 -46.15 -11.13
C VAL A 31 1.90 -45.60 -9.97
N VAL A 32 2.53 -45.40 -8.81
CA VAL A 32 1.98 -44.51 -7.79
C VAL A 32 1.73 -43.20 -8.54
N PRO A 33 0.50 -42.67 -8.61
CA PRO A 33 0.26 -41.38 -9.24
C PRO A 33 1.20 -40.41 -8.54
N GLY A 34 2.20 -39.91 -9.27
CA GLY A 34 3.00 -38.80 -8.77
C GLY A 34 2.00 -37.72 -8.43
N THR A 35 1.99 -37.25 -7.18
CA THR A 35 1.16 -36.11 -6.80
C THR A 35 1.52 -34.97 -7.75
N GLU A 36 0.67 -34.69 -8.73
CA GLU A 36 0.83 -33.51 -9.57
C GLU A 36 1.01 -32.34 -8.63
N LYS A 37 2.13 -31.64 -8.76
CA LYS A 37 2.44 -30.50 -7.91
C LYS A 37 1.42 -29.42 -8.22
N LYS A 38 0.38 -29.33 -7.40
CA LYS A 38 -0.63 -28.28 -7.51
C LYS A 38 0.06 -26.93 -7.46
N ASP A 39 -0.31 -26.05 -8.40
CA ASP A 39 0.06 -24.65 -8.29
C ASP A 39 -0.52 -24.08 -6.99
N THR A 40 0.20 -23.14 -6.40
CA THR A 40 -0.27 -22.39 -5.23
C THR A 40 -0.29 -20.91 -5.58
N TYR A 41 -1.42 -20.27 -5.28
CA TYR A 41 -1.62 -18.85 -5.44
C TYR A 41 -1.69 -18.13 -4.10
N VAL A 42 -1.02 -16.99 -4.04
CA VAL A 42 -1.03 -16.02 -2.97
C VAL A 42 -1.95 -14.88 -3.38
N HIS A 43 -3.16 -14.82 -2.83
CA HIS A 43 -4.09 -13.73 -3.09
C HIS A 43 -3.70 -12.50 -2.27
N ILE A 44 -3.29 -11.44 -2.95
CA ILE A 44 -2.98 -10.13 -2.36
C ILE A 44 -4.09 -9.18 -2.75
N ILE A 45 -4.81 -8.69 -1.74
CA ILE A 45 -6.00 -7.86 -1.93
C ILE A 45 -5.68 -6.42 -1.50
N MET A 46 -6.11 -5.44 -2.29
CA MET A 46 -6.09 -4.03 -1.92
C MET A 46 -7.52 -3.50 -1.78
N ASN A 47 -7.78 -2.81 -0.68
CA ASN A 47 -9.05 -2.14 -0.42
C ASN A 47 -8.80 -0.70 0.07
N GLY A 48 -9.82 0.15 -0.02
CA GLY A 48 -9.77 1.53 0.42
C GLY A 48 -10.52 2.46 -0.54
N GLN A 49 -10.08 3.72 -0.62
CA GLN A 49 -10.71 4.74 -1.46
C GLN A 49 -9.91 5.08 -2.73
N SER A 50 -10.02 6.31 -3.22
CA SER A 50 -9.43 6.79 -4.48
C SER A 50 -7.93 6.49 -4.63
N LEU A 51 -7.15 6.64 -3.55
CA LEU A 51 -5.73 6.31 -3.59
C LEU A 51 -5.46 4.80 -3.71
N SER A 52 -6.32 3.94 -3.16
CA SER A 52 -6.21 2.49 -3.36
C SER A 52 -6.53 2.08 -4.81
N THR A 53 -7.38 2.86 -5.49
CA THR A 53 -7.79 2.55 -6.85
C THR A 53 -6.80 3.04 -7.90
N GLY A 54 -5.97 4.03 -7.58
CA GLY A 54 -5.23 4.77 -8.61
C GLY A 54 -6.12 5.78 -9.30
N HIS A 55 -6.84 6.62 -8.56
CA HIS A 55 -7.69 7.67 -9.15
C HIS A 55 -6.84 8.83 -9.68
N GLN A 56 -7.25 9.45 -10.80
CA GLN A 56 -6.51 10.55 -11.46
C GLN A 56 -5.08 10.18 -11.89
N SER A 57 -4.84 8.89 -12.11
CA SER A 57 -3.49 8.31 -12.25
C SER A 57 -3.06 8.09 -13.70
N TYR A 58 -3.78 8.63 -14.69
CA TYR A 58 -3.34 8.52 -16.07
C TYR A 58 -1.96 9.19 -16.25
N PRO A 59 -1.00 8.56 -16.97
CA PRO A 59 -1.10 7.34 -17.76
C PRO A 59 -0.86 6.04 -16.97
N VAL A 60 -1.28 4.91 -17.54
CA VAL A 60 -0.85 3.59 -17.05
C VAL A 60 0.61 3.41 -17.42
N LEU A 61 1.44 3.11 -16.43
CA LEU A 61 2.85 2.83 -16.65
C LEU A 61 3.14 1.33 -16.59
N SER A 62 2.41 0.55 -15.77
CA SER A 62 2.72 -0.86 -15.45
C SER A 62 2.08 -1.82 -16.45
N THR A 63 2.34 -1.64 -17.74
CA THR A 63 1.66 -2.36 -18.84
C THR A 63 2.17 -3.78 -19.07
N GLU A 64 3.42 -4.07 -18.70
CA GLU A 64 4.04 -5.39 -18.89
C GLU A 64 3.83 -6.31 -17.68
N ASN A 65 3.58 -7.59 -17.95
CA ASN A 65 3.47 -8.58 -16.90
C ASN A 65 4.84 -8.95 -16.32
N VAL A 66 4.93 -9.00 -14.99
CA VAL A 66 6.01 -9.72 -14.30
C VAL A 66 5.58 -11.17 -14.13
N GLU A 67 6.34 -12.10 -14.70
CA GLU A 67 6.02 -13.53 -14.68
C GLU A 67 5.72 -14.03 -13.26
N GLY A 68 4.63 -14.80 -13.13
CA GLY A 68 4.14 -15.30 -11.85
C GLY A 68 3.16 -14.37 -11.14
N ASN A 69 2.84 -13.21 -11.70
CA ASN A 69 1.78 -12.33 -11.21
C ASN A 69 0.53 -12.41 -12.11
N TYR A 70 -0.63 -12.57 -11.49
CA TYR A 70 -1.92 -12.78 -12.12
C TYR A 70 -2.99 -11.87 -11.54
N MET A 71 -4.11 -11.74 -12.24
CA MET A 71 -5.33 -11.05 -11.80
C MET A 71 -6.57 -11.89 -12.09
N ILE A 72 -7.66 -11.62 -11.38
CA ILE A 72 -8.99 -12.17 -11.68
C ILE A 72 -9.58 -11.38 -12.84
N GLY A 73 -9.99 -12.06 -13.90
CA GLY A 73 -10.56 -11.38 -15.06
C GLY A 73 -9.52 -10.64 -15.89
N ASN A 74 -9.85 -9.45 -16.39
CA ASN A 74 -9.04 -8.73 -17.37
C ASN A 74 -8.51 -7.38 -16.88
N GLN A 75 -8.64 -7.09 -15.59
CA GLN A 75 -8.08 -5.89 -14.95
C GLN A 75 -7.91 -6.13 -13.45
N VAL A 76 -7.06 -5.34 -12.79
CA VAL A 76 -6.78 -5.50 -11.36
C VAL A 76 -8.00 -5.22 -10.47
N TRP A 77 -8.93 -4.35 -10.88
CA TRP A 77 -10.12 -4.01 -10.10
C TRP A 77 -11.31 -4.91 -10.41
N ILE A 78 -11.96 -5.44 -9.38
CA ILE A 78 -13.16 -6.29 -9.56
C ILE A 78 -14.41 -5.47 -9.93
N ASN A 79 -14.49 -4.21 -9.52
CA ASN A 79 -15.72 -3.41 -9.47
C ASN A 79 -15.78 -2.24 -10.47
N TYR A 80 -14.82 -2.13 -11.38
CA TYR A 80 -14.79 -1.07 -12.40
C TYR A 80 -14.94 -1.60 -13.83
N GLY A 81 -15.96 -2.45 -14.03
CA GLY A 81 -16.26 -3.08 -15.31
C GLY A 81 -15.34 -4.27 -15.64
N ASN A 82 -14.95 -5.05 -14.63
CA ASN A 82 -14.17 -6.27 -14.86
C ASN A 82 -15.00 -7.25 -15.69
N SER A 83 -14.31 -8.06 -16.49
CA SER A 83 -14.94 -9.10 -17.28
C SER A 83 -14.10 -10.37 -17.21
N ARG A 84 -14.68 -11.51 -17.60
CA ARG A 84 -14.02 -12.84 -17.53
C ARG A 84 -13.62 -13.22 -16.10
N GLU A 85 -14.48 -12.94 -15.13
CA GLU A 85 -14.19 -13.05 -13.69
C GLU A 85 -13.86 -14.49 -13.21
N TYR A 86 -14.01 -15.51 -14.07
CA TYR A 86 -13.74 -16.92 -13.80
C TYR A 86 -12.44 -17.44 -14.43
N VAL A 87 -11.46 -16.57 -14.65
CA VAL A 87 -10.11 -16.97 -15.09
C VAL A 87 -9.02 -16.12 -14.45
N PHE A 88 -7.87 -16.72 -14.19
CA PHE A 88 -6.64 -16.01 -13.84
C PHE A 88 -5.86 -15.67 -15.10
N ASN A 89 -5.72 -14.37 -15.38
CA ASN A 89 -4.90 -13.88 -16.49
C ASN A 89 -3.60 -13.25 -15.96
N PRO A 90 -2.53 -13.18 -16.77
CA PRO A 90 -1.33 -12.41 -16.43
C PRO A 90 -1.71 -10.98 -15.99
N LEU A 91 -1.16 -10.53 -14.87
CA LEU A 91 -1.40 -9.18 -14.37
C LEU A 91 -0.75 -8.14 -15.29
N THR A 92 -1.57 -7.26 -15.85
CA THR A 92 -1.13 -6.08 -16.60
C THR A 92 -1.94 -4.87 -16.17
N GLY A 93 -1.32 -3.70 -16.20
CA GLY A 93 -2.02 -2.44 -15.95
C GLY A 93 -2.84 -2.00 -17.15
N ASN A 94 -3.99 -1.36 -16.90
CA ASN A 94 -4.85 -0.78 -17.92
C ASN A 94 -5.69 0.36 -17.33
N ILE A 95 -6.28 1.22 -18.16
CA ILE A 95 -7.35 2.12 -17.72
C ILE A 95 -8.54 1.25 -17.32
N ALA A 96 -9.11 1.47 -16.14
CA ALA A 96 -10.29 0.76 -15.67
C ALA A 96 -11.42 0.87 -16.70
N SER A 97 -12.10 -0.24 -17.00
CA SER A 97 -13.03 -0.33 -18.13
C SER A 97 -14.14 0.74 -18.10
N SER A 98 -14.64 1.07 -16.91
CA SER A 98 -15.63 2.14 -16.70
C SER A 98 -15.14 3.57 -17.01
N PHE A 99 -13.84 3.77 -17.22
CA PHE A 99 -13.20 5.09 -17.42
C PHE A 99 -12.47 5.20 -18.77
N ARG A 100 -12.73 4.29 -19.72
CA ARG A 100 -12.05 4.28 -21.03
C ARG A 100 -12.66 5.20 -22.08
N THR A 101 -13.83 5.76 -21.80
CA THR A 101 -14.59 6.59 -22.74
C THR A 101 -14.75 8.00 -22.19
N GLY A 102 -14.62 9.00 -23.06
CA GLY A 102 -14.71 10.40 -22.69
C GLY A 102 -13.68 11.22 -23.47
N ASN A 103 -13.82 12.55 -23.39
CA ASN A 103 -12.92 13.49 -24.04
C ASN A 103 -11.82 14.02 -23.09
N ASP A 104 -11.79 13.52 -21.86
CA ASP A 104 -10.85 13.91 -20.80
C ASP A 104 -10.00 12.74 -20.30
N VAL A 105 -10.19 11.53 -20.82
CA VAL A 105 -9.58 10.28 -20.33
C VAL A 105 -8.07 10.41 -20.14
N LYS A 106 -7.39 11.11 -21.05
CA LYS A 106 -5.94 11.31 -21.07
C LYS A 106 -5.51 12.68 -20.52
N SER A 107 -6.16 13.14 -19.46
CA SER A 107 -5.83 14.39 -18.75
C SER A 107 -5.38 14.12 -17.31
N ARG A 108 -4.67 15.09 -16.73
CA ARG A 108 -4.22 15.04 -15.33
C ARG A 108 -5.34 15.31 -14.33
N SER A 109 -6.42 15.97 -14.75
CA SER A 109 -7.55 16.37 -13.91
C SER A 109 -8.74 15.40 -13.98
N ALA A 110 -8.80 14.57 -15.01
CA ALA A 110 -9.87 13.61 -15.20
C ALA A 110 -9.87 12.53 -14.12
N GLY A 111 -11.05 12.09 -13.70
CA GLY A 111 -11.24 11.02 -12.71
C GLY A 111 -10.78 9.62 -13.17
N THR A 112 -9.97 9.53 -14.22
CA THR A 112 -9.48 8.30 -14.84
C THR A 112 -8.75 7.43 -13.81
N ILE A 113 -9.22 6.19 -13.67
CA ILE A 113 -8.57 5.16 -12.87
C ILE A 113 -7.64 4.34 -13.79
N ALA A 114 -6.33 4.35 -13.53
CA ALA A 114 -5.30 3.81 -14.44
C ALA A 114 -4.13 3.08 -13.73
N GLU A 115 -3.16 3.78 -13.13
CA GLU A 115 -2.04 3.17 -12.42
C GLU A 115 -2.45 2.86 -10.96
N CYS A 116 -2.92 1.62 -10.73
CA CYS A 116 -3.21 1.14 -9.37
C CYS A 116 -1.90 0.83 -8.60
N PRO A 117 -1.74 1.28 -7.34
CA PRO A 117 -0.53 0.99 -6.56
C PRO A 117 -0.32 -0.52 -6.30
N LEU A 118 -1.39 -1.33 -6.36
CA LEU A 118 -1.27 -2.79 -6.19
C LEU A 118 -0.37 -3.42 -7.28
N LEU A 119 -0.37 -2.89 -8.50
CA LEU A 119 0.47 -3.38 -9.60
C LEU A 119 1.95 -3.36 -9.21
N ALA A 120 2.43 -2.21 -8.77
CA ALA A 120 3.83 -2.04 -8.37
C ALA A 120 4.15 -2.81 -7.08
N ALA A 121 3.21 -2.91 -6.13
CA ALA A 121 3.40 -3.67 -4.91
C ALA A 121 3.67 -5.16 -5.17
N VAL A 122 2.83 -5.82 -5.98
CA VAL A 122 3.01 -7.26 -6.25
C VAL A 122 4.18 -7.52 -7.19
N ASN A 123 4.49 -6.60 -8.11
CA ASN A 123 5.68 -6.68 -8.95
C ASN A 123 6.94 -6.58 -8.08
N HIS A 124 7.00 -5.65 -7.13
CA HIS A 124 8.11 -5.54 -6.18
C HIS A 124 8.31 -6.84 -5.39
N ILE A 125 7.22 -7.41 -4.86
CA ILE A 125 7.25 -8.64 -4.05
C ILE A 125 7.79 -9.81 -4.89
N ARG A 126 7.26 -10.00 -6.11
CA ARG A 126 7.71 -11.03 -7.05
C ARG A 126 9.18 -10.87 -7.42
N LEU A 127 9.62 -9.66 -7.75
CA LEU A 127 11.01 -9.40 -8.13
C LEU A 127 11.98 -9.61 -6.96
N LYS A 128 11.59 -9.30 -5.70
CA LYS A 128 12.40 -9.65 -4.52
C LYS A 128 12.40 -11.14 -4.20
N ARG A 129 11.36 -11.88 -4.56
CA ARG A 129 11.25 -13.32 -4.31
C ARG A 129 10.72 -14.07 -5.54
N PRO A 130 11.52 -14.23 -6.62
CA PRO A 130 11.04 -14.80 -7.89
C PRO A 130 10.43 -16.20 -7.76
N LYS A 131 10.96 -17.02 -6.83
CA LYS A 131 10.54 -18.40 -6.58
C LYS A 131 9.36 -18.56 -5.61
N MET A 132 8.67 -17.48 -5.22
CA MET A 132 7.47 -17.63 -4.39
C MET A 132 6.31 -18.25 -5.18
N ASP A 133 5.30 -18.72 -4.46
CA ASP A 133 4.01 -19.12 -5.03
C ASP A 133 3.43 -18.01 -5.93
N LYS A 134 2.64 -18.37 -6.94
CA LYS A 134 2.05 -17.44 -7.92
C LYS A 134 1.27 -16.34 -7.18
N ILE A 135 1.32 -15.09 -7.60
CA ILE A 135 0.57 -14.00 -6.95
C ILE A 135 -0.71 -13.79 -7.73
N LEU A 136 -1.84 -13.74 -7.05
CA LEU A 136 -3.10 -13.24 -7.56
C LEU A 136 -3.35 -11.87 -6.94
N ALA A 137 -3.44 -10.82 -7.75
CA ALA A 137 -3.68 -9.46 -7.29
C ALA A 137 -5.11 -9.03 -7.59
N THR A 138 -5.80 -8.45 -6.61
CA THR A 138 -7.14 -7.86 -6.83
C THR A 138 -7.33 -6.59 -5.99
N SER A 139 -7.78 -5.53 -6.64
CA SER A 139 -8.26 -4.32 -5.99
C SER A 139 -9.78 -4.36 -5.89
N VAL A 140 -10.29 -4.05 -4.70
CA VAL A 140 -11.72 -3.92 -4.40
C VAL A 140 -12.05 -2.52 -3.86
N GLY A 141 -11.09 -1.59 -3.97
CA GLY A 141 -11.27 -0.22 -3.51
C GLY A 141 -12.38 0.52 -4.26
N VAL A 142 -12.93 1.54 -3.62
CA VAL A 142 -14.00 2.38 -4.16
C VAL A 142 -13.64 3.85 -4.00
N SER A 143 -13.37 4.51 -5.12
CA SER A 143 -13.03 5.93 -5.13
C SER A 143 -14.05 6.79 -4.38
N GLY A 144 -13.55 7.61 -3.45
CA GLY A 144 -14.37 8.52 -2.65
C GLY A 144 -15.19 7.87 -1.54
N ALA A 145 -14.97 6.59 -1.21
CA ALA A 145 -15.69 5.93 -0.13
C ALA A 145 -15.13 6.27 1.27
N SER A 146 -16.03 6.36 2.25
CA SER A 146 -15.68 6.39 3.67
C SER A 146 -15.40 4.98 4.22
N VAL A 147 -14.85 4.87 5.44
CA VAL A 147 -14.67 3.56 6.10
C VAL A 147 -16.02 2.86 6.35
N GLU A 148 -17.06 3.63 6.59
CA GLU A 148 -18.43 3.18 6.82
C GLU A 148 -19.03 2.56 5.56
N GLU A 149 -18.91 3.22 4.40
CA GLU A 149 -19.41 2.70 3.13
C GLU A 149 -18.70 1.40 2.71
N LEU A 150 -17.44 1.24 3.12
CA LEU A 150 -16.63 0.03 2.88
C LEU A 150 -16.86 -1.07 3.94
N SER A 151 -17.55 -0.76 5.03
CA SER A 151 -17.79 -1.70 6.14
C SER A 151 -18.85 -2.75 5.79
N LYS A 152 -18.72 -3.94 6.39
CA LYS A 152 -19.68 -5.04 6.21
C LYS A 152 -21.05 -4.68 6.76
N GLU A 153 -21.05 -3.82 7.77
CA GLU A 153 -22.20 -3.29 8.50
C GLU A 153 -22.92 -2.16 7.77
N SER A 154 -22.39 -1.66 6.64
CA SER A 154 -23.01 -0.56 5.92
C SER A 154 -24.43 -0.90 5.48
N GLU A 155 -25.39 -0.07 5.89
CA GLU A 155 -26.79 -0.22 5.49
C GLU A 155 -27.08 0.51 4.17
N ILE A 156 -26.24 1.48 3.81
CA ILE A 156 -26.46 2.38 2.66
C ILE A 156 -25.66 2.03 1.42
N ARG A 157 -24.60 1.23 1.56
CA ARG A 157 -23.73 0.75 0.47
C ARG A 157 -23.48 -0.74 0.60
N SER A 158 -23.11 -1.35 -0.52
CA SER A 158 -22.81 -2.77 -0.59
C SER A 158 -21.38 -3.05 -1.07
N TYR A 159 -20.46 -2.09 -0.91
CA TYR A 159 -19.09 -2.20 -1.39
C TYR A 159 -18.33 -3.37 -0.78
N TYR A 160 -18.64 -3.75 0.47
CA TYR A 160 -18.08 -4.97 1.09
C TYR A 160 -18.40 -6.25 0.29
N LYS A 161 -19.48 -6.29 -0.50
CA LYS A 161 -19.79 -7.43 -1.37
C LYS A 161 -18.77 -7.60 -2.48
N ASP A 162 -18.07 -6.55 -2.92
CA ASP A 162 -17.01 -6.66 -3.92
C ASP A 162 -15.78 -7.37 -3.33
N PHE A 163 -15.48 -7.13 -2.05
CA PHE A 163 -14.48 -7.92 -1.31
C PHE A 163 -14.87 -9.40 -1.26
N LEU A 164 -16.08 -9.73 -0.84
CA LEU A 164 -16.56 -11.12 -0.80
C LEU A 164 -16.53 -11.78 -2.20
N ARG A 165 -16.96 -11.05 -3.23
CA ARG A 165 -16.94 -11.53 -4.62
C ARG A 165 -15.52 -11.86 -5.10
N SER A 166 -14.53 -11.04 -4.73
CA SER A 166 -13.12 -11.33 -5.04
C SER A 166 -12.64 -12.64 -4.41
N LEU A 167 -13.11 -12.95 -3.19
CA LEU A 167 -12.78 -14.21 -2.52
C LEU A 167 -13.41 -15.40 -3.25
N ASP A 168 -14.70 -15.29 -3.57
CA ASP A 168 -15.48 -16.35 -4.21
C ASP A 168 -14.93 -16.69 -5.60
N TYR A 169 -14.66 -15.69 -6.43
CA TYR A 169 -14.04 -15.91 -7.74
C TYR A 169 -12.64 -16.48 -7.63
N GLY A 170 -11.80 -15.97 -6.71
CA GLY A 170 -10.48 -16.53 -6.46
C GLY A 170 -10.55 -18.03 -6.10
N ALA A 171 -11.41 -18.39 -5.14
CA ALA A 171 -11.58 -19.76 -4.69
C ALA A 171 -12.13 -20.68 -5.79
N GLU A 172 -13.12 -20.20 -6.55
CA GLU A 172 -13.71 -20.96 -7.64
C GLU A 172 -12.71 -21.26 -8.76
N VAL A 173 -11.98 -20.25 -9.22
CA VAL A 173 -10.98 -20.42 -10.28
C VAL A 173 -9.85 -21.34 -9.81
N ALA A 174 -9.35 -21.16 -8.59
CA ALA A 174 -8.31 -22.03 -8.04
C ALA A 174 -8.78 -23.49 -7.94
N ARG A 175 -10.01 -23.73 -7.47
CA ARG A 175 -10.61 -25.08 -7.41
C ARG A 175 -10.75 -25.69 -8.81
N ASN A 176 -11.23 -24.93 -9.78
CA ASN A 176 -11.41 -25.40 -11.16
C ASN A 176 -10.05 -25.74 -11.84
N GLN A 177 -8.97 -25.06 -11.43
CA GLN A 177 -7.60 -25.31 -11.90
C GLN A 177 -6.83 -26.31 -11.03
N ASN A 178 -7.48 -26.99 -10.06
CA ASN A 178 -6.84 -27.88 -9.09
C ASN A 178 -5.62 -27.24 -8.38
N SER A 179 -5.71 -25.94 -8.06
CA SER A 179 -4.68 -25.14 -7.41
C SER A 179 -5.03 -24.82 -5.95
N ASN A 180 -4.01 -24.52 -5.13
CA ASN A 180 -4.19 -24.00 -3.78
C ASN A 180 -4.29 -22.47 -3.81
N LEU A 181 -4.98 -21.89 -2.83
CA LEU A 181 -5.12 -20.44 -2.67
C LEU A 181 -5.03 -20.06 -1.19
N TYR A 182 -4.30 -19.01 -0.87
CA TYR A 182 -4.31 -18.39 0.45
C TYR A 182 -4.01 -16.89 0.36
N CYS A 183 -4.44 -16.11 1.35
CA CYS A 183 -4.25 -14.66 1.43
C CYS A 183 -3.40 -14.29 2.66
N PRO A 184 -2.15 -13.82 2.48
CA PRO A 184 -1.29 -13.43 3.61
C PRO A 184 -1.38 -11.95 3.98
N VAL A 185 -1.98 -11.10 3.15
CA VAL A 185 -2.03 -9.65 3.36
C VAL A 185 -3.26 -9.03 2.71
N ILE A 186 -3.81 -8.04 3.40
CA ILE A 186 -4.71 -7.02 2.84
C ILE A 186 -3.96 -5.69 2.90
N PHE A 187 -3.89 -4.98 1.78
CA PHE A 187 -3.45 -3.59 1.72
C PHE A 187 -4.65 -2.66 1.91
N TRP A 188 -4.51 -1.65 2.76
CA TRP A 188 -5.56 -0.67 3.06
C TRP A 188 -5.10 0.76 2.85
N MET A 189 -5.78 1.47 1.96
CA MET A 189 -5.53 2.89 1.70
C MET A 189 -6.84 3.69 1.69
N GLN A 190 -7.28 4.10 2.88
CA GLN A 190 -8.42 4.98 3.06
C GLN A 190 -8.28 5.81 4.33
N GLY A 191 -8.83 7.02 4.30
CA GLY A 191 -9.03 7.88 5.45
C GLY A 191 -9.29 9.34 5.06
N GLU A 192 -8.94 9.75 3.84
CA GLU A 192 -9.08 11.15 3.40
C GLU A 192 -10.53 11.61 3.47
N PHE A 193 -11.49 10.76 3.09
CA PHE A 193 -12.90 11.13 3.11
C PHE A 193 -13.43 11.36 4.54
N ASN A 194 -12.90 10.62 5.53
CA ASN A 194 -13.28 10.75 6.93
C ASN A 194 -12.74 12.03 7.60
N TYR A 195 -12.10 12.95 6.86
CA TYR A 195 -11.82 14.30 7.35
C TYR A 195 -12.93 15.32 7.06
N SER A 196 -13.96 14.95 6.31
CA SER A 196 -15.10 15.82 6.02
C SER A 196 -16.42 15.08 6.28
N PRO A 197 -17.30 15.61 7.13
CA PRO A 197 -18.57 14.96 7.40
C PRO A 197 -19.49 15.04 6.17
N ASN A 198 -20.07 13.91 5.79
CA ASN A 198 -21.03 13.81 4.69
C ASN A 198 -22.16 12.85 5.07
N LYS A 199 -23.38 13.38 5.14
CA LYS A 199 -24.61 12.66 5.54
C LYS A 199 -24.97 11.45 4.67
N ASP A 200 -24.43 11.38 3.45
CA ASP A 200 -24.72 10.30 2.49
C ASP A 200 -23.66 9.18 2.55
N LYS A 201 -22.73 9.25 3.51
CA LYS A 201 -21.55 8.39 3.59
C LYS A 201 -21.28 7.81 4.97
N GLY A 202 -22.20 7.93 5.93
CA GLY A 202 -22.09 7.21 7.21
C GLY A 202 -22.53 5.75 7.11
N MET A 203 -22.66 5.09 8.27
CA MET A 203 -23.09 3.70 8.35
C MET A 203 -24.58 3.53 8.01
N HIS A 204 -25.38 4.53 8.41
CA HIS A 204 -26.84 4.56 8.31
C HIS A 204 -27.30 5.73 7.42
N ALA A 205 -28.54 5.65 6.93
CA ALA A 205 -29.14 6.74 6.18
C ALA A 205 -29.20 8.03 7.02
N ASP A 206 -28.87 9.16 6.40
CA ASP A 206 -28.86 10.51 7.00
C ASP A 206 -27.91 10.69 8.21
N VAL A 207 -27.03 9.72 8.48
CA VAL A 207 -25.96 9.85 9.48
C VAL A 207 -24.64 10.11 8.73
N PRO A 208 -23.89 11.17 9.08
CA PRO A 208 -22.63 11.44 8.41
C PRO A 208 -21.57 10.39 8.76
N ASN A 209 -20.58 10.24 7.87
CA ASN A 209 -19.34 9.55 8.25
C ASN A 209 -18.69 10.23 9.46
N THR A 210 -18.06 9.44 10.31
CA THR A 210 -17.28 9.93 11.44
C THR A 210 -16.07 10.70 10.95
N THR A 211 -15.75 11.73 11.72
CA THR A 211 -14.47 12.44 11.68
C THR A 211 -13.73 12.32 13.01
N ASP A 212 -14.25 11.51 13.93
CA ASP A 212 -13.67 11.28 15.25
C ASP A 212 -12.55 10.24 15.18
N ARG A 213 -11.49 10.46 15.95
CA ARG A 213 -10.32 9.57 15.97
C ARG A 213 -10.66 8.18 16.49
N GLU A 214 -11.31 8.09 17.65
CA GLU A 214 -11.56 6.81 18.32
C GLU A 214 -12.62 6.00 17.58
N GLU A 215 -13.66 6.66 17.09
CA GLU A 215 -14.70 6.02 16.28
C GLU A 215 -14.13 5.49 14.95
N TYR A 216 -13.31 6.29 14.24
CA TYR A 216 -12.64 5.82 13.03
C TYR A 216 -11.72 4.62 13.31
N LYS A 217 -10.93 4.67 14.40
CA LYS A 217 -10.07 3.56 14.81
C LYS A 217 -10.89 2.29 15.07
N ALA A 218 -12.02 2.41 15.77
CA ALA A 218 -12.91 1.28 16.04
C ALA A 218 -13.47 0.66 14.75
N LEU A 219 -13.95 1.48 13.82
CA LEU A 219 -14.46 1.05 12.51
C LEU A 219 -13.36 0.37 11.67
N LEU A 220 -12.14 0.93 11.64
CA LEU A 220 -11.00 0.34 10.97
C LEU A 220 -10.67 -1.07 11.50
N LEU A 221 -10.65 -1.23 12.83
CA LEU A 221 -10.40 -2.52 13.48
C LEU A 221 -11.50 -3.53 13.19
N GLN A 222 -12.76 -3.12 13.23
CA GLN A 222 -13.91 -3.97 12.90
C GLN A 222 -13.86 -4.43 11.44
N LEU A 223 -13.65 -3.51 10.51
CA LEU A 223 -13.54 -3.82 9.08
C LEU A 223 -12.37 -4.78 8.81
N LYS A 224 -11.18 -4.53 9.39
CA LYS A 224 -10.04 -5.46 9.32
C LYS A 224 -10.41 -6.85 9.81
N ASN A 225 -11.02 -6.96 10.99
CA ASN A 225 -11.38 -8.25 11.58
C ASN A 225 -12.40 -8.99 10.71
N ASN A 226 -13.42 -8.30 10.20
CA ASN A 226 -14.39 -8.87 9.26
C ASN A 226 -13.71 -9.44 8.02
N MET A 227 -12.83 -8.68 7.38
CA MET A 227 -12.10 -9.15 6.19
C MET A 227 -11.18 -10.34 6.49
N GLN A 228 -10.48 -10.31 7.63
CA GLN A 228 -9.65 -11.43 8.07
C GLN A 228 -10.50 -12.69 8.29
N ASP A 229 -11.62 -12.58 8.98
CA ASP A 229 -12.47 -13.72 9.33
C ASP A 229 -13.17 -14.32 8.10
N ASP A 230 -13.63 -13.49 7.16
CA ASP A 230 -14.19 -13.97 5.89
C ASP A 230 -13.13 -14.66 5.02
N ILE A 231 -11.88 -14.20 5.02
CA ILE A 231 -10.76 -14.90 4.36
C ILE A 231 -10.50 -16.27 5.00
N LEU A 232 -10.44 -16.36 6.33
CA LEU A 232 -10.26 -17.64 7.03
C LEU A 232 -11.37 -18.61 6.67
N SER A 233 -12.62 -18.14 6.68
CA SER A 233 -13.82 -18.93 6.39
C SER A 233 -13.84 -19.43 4.93
N ARG A 234 -13.58 -18.55 3.96
CA ARG A 234 -13.69 -18.89 2.52
C ARG A 234 -12.49 -19.69 2.01
N TYR A 235 -11.28 -19.43 2.50
CA TYR A 235 -10.07 -20.13 2.02
C TYR A 235 -9.67 -21.30 2.91
N GLY A 236 -10.26 -21.45 4.10
CA GLY A 236 -9.89 -22.50 5.05
C GLY A 236 -8.46 -22.36 5.59
N GLN A 237 -7.79 -21.23 5.33
CA GLN A 237 -6.46 -20.96 5.85
C GLN A 237 -6.54 -20.71 7.38
N LYS A 238 -5.47 -21.05 8.11
CA LYS A 238 -5.46 -20.94 9.59
C LYS A 238 -4.91 -19.61 10.10
N LYS A 239 -4.09 -18.93 9.30
CA LYS A 239 -3.40 -17.71 9.71
C LYS A 239 -4.14 -16.50 9.16
N LYS A 240 -4.47 -15.53 10.02
CA LYS A 240 -5.04 -14.25 9.58
C LYS A 240 -4.05 -13.51 8.67
N PRO A 241 -4.50 -12.91 7.55
CA PRO A 241 -3.65 -12.01 6.78
C PRO A 241 -3.24 -10.82 7.65
N VAL A 242 -2.02 -10.31 7.46
CA VAL A 242 -1.65 -9.01 8.05
C VAL A 242 -2.38 -7.89 7.32
N PHE A 243 -2.62 -6.79 8.02
CA PHE A 243 -3.27 -5.62 7.48
C PHE A 243 -2.22 -4.51 7.31
N ILE A 244 -1.73 -4.31 6.09
CA ILE A 244 -0.75 -3.26 5.82
C ILE A 244 -1.48 -2.01 5.37
N THR A 245 -1.41 -0.98 6.20
CA THR A 245 -2.00 0.33 5.93
C THR A 245 -0.93 1.39 5.69
N TYR A 246 -1.35 2.63 5.59
CA TYR A 246 -0.55 3.84 5.41
C TYR A 246 -1.00 4.92 6.40
N GLN A 247 -0.35 6.07 6.35
CA GLN A 247 -0.90 7.28 6.97
C GLN A 247 -1.42 8.25 5.92
N THR A 248 -2.68 8.62 6.05
CA THR A 248 -3.38 9.61 5.22
C THR A 248 -2.63 10.95 5.21
N GLY A 249 -2.59 11.61 4.05
CA GLY A 249 -1.91 12.89 3.88
C GLY A 249 -2.72 14.07 4.42
N ALA A 250 -2.04 15.14 4.87
CA ALA A 250 -2.71 16.26 5.54
C ALA A 250 -3.41 17.27 4.62
N GLN A 251 -3.34 17.06 3.30
CA GLN A 251 -3.97 17.92 2.30
C GLN A 251 -5.51 17.99 2.42
N TYR A 252 -6.14 16.91 2.88
CA TYR A 252 -7.59 16.86 3.09
C TYR A 252 -8.00 17.13 4.54
N MET A 253 -7.03 17.37 5.42
CA MET A 253 -7.29 17.50 6.86
C MET A 253 -7.90 18.84 7.22
N ARG A 254 -8.70 18.83 8.28
CA ARG A 254 -9.44 20.00 8.81
C ARG A 254 -9.24 20.19 10.31
N ASP A 255 -8.36 19.40 10.92
CA ASP A 255 -8.29 19.20 12.36
C ASP A 255 -6.85 18.93 12.89
N THR A 256 -6.73 18.19 13.99
CA THR A 256 -5.48 17.80 14.67
C THR A 256 -4.92 16.46 14.20
N LEU A 257 -5.15 16.10 12.92
CA LEU A 257 -4.71 14.83 12.30
C LEU A 257 -5.50 13.59 12.78
N SER A 258 -6.77 13.73 13.17
CA SER A 258 -7.53 12.68 13.87
C SER A 258 -7.46 11.31 13.18
N ILE A 259 -7.76 11.23 11.88
CA ILE A 259 -7.79 9.95 11.15
C ILE A 259 -6.39 9.35 10.96
N SER A 260 -5.38 10.19 10.74
CA SER A 260 -3.98 9.76 10.57
C SER A 260 -3.34 9.31 11.87
N MET A 261 -3.75 9.91 12.99
CA MET A 261 -3.39 9.44 14.32
C MET A 261 -4.11 8.12 14.63
N ALA A 262 -5.38 7.96 14.27
CA ALA A 262 -6.10 6.68 14.42
C ALA A 262 -5.39 5.53 13.68
N GLN A 263 -4.95 5.75 12.44
CA GLN A 263 -4.19 4.74 11.67
C GLN A 263 -2.85 4.39 12.32
N LEU A 264 -2.12 5.39 12.81
CA LEU A 264 -0.84 5.21 13.49
C LEU A 264 -1.00 4.47 14.82
N GLU A 265 -1.98 4.87 15.63
CA GLU A 265 -2.33 4.22 16.90
C GLU A 265 -2.76 2.77 16.66
N ALA A 266 -3.65 2.52 15.70
CA ALA A 266 -4.06 1.16 15.34
C ALA A 266 -2.85 0.26 15.01
N ALA A 267 -1.88 0.76 14.24
CA ALA A 267 -0.65 0.03 13.91
C ALA A 267 0.30 -0.17 15.11
N ASN A 268 0.36 0.78 16.03
CA ASN A 268 1.20 0.68 17.22
C ASN A 268 0.60 -0.23 18.31
N GLU A 269 -0.73 -0.31 18.37
CA GLU A 269 -1.48 -1.08 19.39
C GLU A 269 -1.79 -2.51 18.94
N ASN A 270 -1.80 -2.79 17.62
CA ASN A 270 -2.19 -4.10 17.07
C ASN A 270 -1.05 -4.70 16.24
N PRO A 271 -0.47 -5.85 16.64
CA PRO A 271 0.71 -6.43 15.98
C PRO A 271 0.43 -6.98 14.56
N ASP A 272 -0.83 -7.13 14.18
CA ASP A 272 -1.24 -7.56 12.84
C ASP A 272 -1.59 -6.39 11.92
N ILE A 273 -1.45 -5.14 12.38
CA ILE A 273 -1.54 -3.93 11.58
C ILE A 273 -0.15 -3.32 11.42
N ILE A 274 0.24 -3.01 10.17
CA ILE A 274 1.54 -2.42 9.86
C ILE A 274 1.31 -1.13 9.07
N CYS A 275 1.76 0.01 9.60
CA CYS A 275 1.75 1.27 8.86
C CYS A 275 3.00 1.35 7.96
N ALA A 276 2.79 1.51 6.65
CA ALA A 276 3.85 1.66 5.65
C ALA A 276 4.46 3.08 5.62
N GLY A 277 3.99 3.99 6.46
CA GLY A 277 4.41 5.39 6.50
C GLY A 277 3.45 6.32 5.75
N PRO A 278 3.78 7.61 5.68
CA PRO A 278 2.90 8.63 5.11
C PRO A 278 2.86 8.57 3.58
N ILE A 279 1.75 9.06 3.01
CA ILE A 279 1.58 9.17 1.55
C ILE A 279 2.20 10.43 0.94
N TYR A 280 2.34 11.50 1.73
CA TYR A 280 2.78 12.82 1.27
C TYR A 280 4.16 12.88 0.57
N PRO A 281 5.12 11.93 0.74
CA PRO A 281 6.39 12.02 0.02
C PRO A 281 6.28 11.67 -1.47
N MET A 282 5.15 11.11 -1.91
CA MET A 282 4.94 10.69 -3.29
C MET A 282 4.60 11.89 -4.18
N THR A 283 4.92 11.81 -5.47
CA THR A 283 4.53 12.84 -6.43
C THR A 283 3.01 12.89 -6.62
N ASP A 284 2.44 14.09 -6.58
CA ASP A 284 1.01 14.30 -6.63
C ASP A 284 0.58 15.48 -7.51
N ARG A 285 -0.73 15.54 -7.79
CA ARG A 285 -1.40 16.51 -8.68
C ARG A 285 -2.44 17.36 -7.94
N GLY A 286 -2.24 17.63 -6.66
CA GLY A 286 -3.20 18.38 -5.85
C GLY A 286 -4.14 17.49 -5.05
N GLY A 287 -3.65 16.34 -4.59
CA GLY A 287 -4.31 15.48 -3.60
C GLY A 287 -4.45 14.01 -4.00
N HIS A 288 -4.51 13.73 -5.30
CA HIS A 288 -4.26 12.39 -5.83
C HIS A 288 -2.85 12.32 -6.42
N LEU A 289 -2.25 11.14 -6.34
CA LEU A 289 -0.91 10.90 -6.87
C LEU A 289 -0.93 10.93 -8.40
N ASP A 290 0.19 11.28 -9.02
CA ASP A 290 0.39 10.97 -10.44
C ASP A 290 0.75 9.48 -10.62
N ALA A 291 0.93 9.05 -11.87
CA ALA A 291 1.26 7.66 -12.16
C ALA A 291 2.58 7.20 -11.50
N ASN A 292 3.60 8.07 -11.46
CA ASN A 292 4.83 7.78 -10.74
C ASN A 292 4.58 7.63 -9.24
N GLY A 293 3.80 8.51 -8.63
CA GLY A 293 3.50 8.48 -7.20
C GLY A 293 2.76 7.21 -6.79
N TYR A 294 1.75 6.77 -7.55
CA TYR A 294 1.07 5.50 -7.28
C TYR A 294 1.99 4.29 -7.38
N ARG A 295 2.81 4.24 -8.43
CA ARG A 295 3.77 3.15 -8.61
C ARG A 295 4.83 3.14 -7.51
N TRP A 296 5.35 4.31 -7.16
CA TRP A 296 6.33 4.48 -6.10
C TRP A 296 5.76 4.03 -4.75
N TYR A 297 4.55 4.47 -4.40
CA TYR A 297 3.91 4.03 -3.16
C TYR A 297 3.61 2.53 -3.16
N GLY A 298 3.21 1.98 -4.30
CA GLY A 298 3.06 0.54 -4.47
C GLY A 298 4.36 -0.22 -4.16
N GLU A 299 5.51 0.25 -4.65
CA GLU A 299 6.80 -0.36 -4.27
C GLU A 299 7.14 -0.20 -2.79
N MET A 300 6.71 0.88 -2.13
CA MET A 300 6.81 1.03 -0.67
C MET A 300 5.98 -0.02 0.07
N LEU A 301 4.73 -0.25 -0.34
CA LEU A 301 3.89 -1.33 0.19
C LEU A 301 4.54 -2.72 -0.03
N GLY A 302 5.09 -2.94 -1.22
CA GLY A 302 5.84 -4.16 -1.55
C GLY A 302 7.09 -4.37 -0.69
N LYS A 303 7.85 -3.30 -0.44
CA LYS A 303 9.00 -3.30 0.49
C LYS A 303 8.56 -3.69 1.90
N VAL A 304 7.49 -3.09 2.42
CA VAL A 304 7.00 -3.36 3.79
C VAL A 304 6.51 -4.80 3.93
N TYR A 305 5.75 -5.31 2.95
CA TYR A 305 5.37 -6.73 2.92
C TYR A 305 6.59 -7.65 2.84
N TYR A 306 7.57 -7.34 2.00
CA TYR A 306 8.78 -8.14 1.87
C TYR A 306 9.60 -8.20 3.17
N GLN A 307 9.81 -7.06 3.84
CA GLN A 307 10.53 -7.03 5.10
C GLN A 307 9.79 -7.80 6.21
N THR A 308 8.48 -7.62 6.31
CA THR A 308 7.69 -8.18 7.41
C THR A 308 7.27 -9.62 7.17
N GLN A 309 6.66 -9.93 6.04
CA GLN A 309 6.07 -11.24 5.78
C GLN A 309 7.04 -12.23 5.16
N ILE A 310 8.04 -11.76 4.40
CA ILE A 310 9.03 -12.64 3.79
C ILE A 310 10.29 -12.73 4.66
N LYS A 311 10.86 -11.60 5.10
CA LYS A 311 12.08 -11.57 5.92
C LYS A 311 11.85 -11.63 7.43
N LYS A 312 10.59 -11.58 7.89
CA LYS A 312 10.22 -11.66 9.32
C LYS A 312 10.87 -10.58 10.18
N LYS A 313 11.11 -9.39 9.61
CA LYS A 313 11.60 -8.22 10.34
C LYS A 313 10.44 -7.34 10.77
N GLU A 314 10.52 -6.77 11.97
CA GLU A 314 9.59 -5.71 12.37
C GLU A 314 9.75 -4.50 11.43
N PHE A 315 8.64 -3.82 11.14
CA PHE A 315 8.64 -2.56 10.42
C PHE A 315 7.77 -1.56 11.18
N LYS A 316 8.35 -0.39 11.46
CA LYS A 316 7.64 0.80 11.93
C LYS A 316 8.10 1.97 11.07
N PRO A 317 7.20 2.87 10.66
CA PRO A 317 7.63 4.06 9.97
C PRO A 317 8.41 4.95 10.94
N LEU A 318 9.19 5.88 10.39
CA LEU A 318 9.82 6.92 11.18
C LEU A 318 8.72 7.66 11.96
N GLN A 319 8.83 7.71 13.28
CA GLN A 319 7.82 8.32 14.16
C GLN A 319 8.45 8.74 15.49
N PRO A 320 7.92 9.76 16.18
CA PRO A 320 8.44 10.18 17.48
C PRO A 320 8.17 9.11 18.55
N VAL A 321 9.10 8.98 19.50
CA VAL A 321 9.01 8.07 20.65
C VAL A 321 9.10 8.80 22.00
N ALA A 322 9.62 10.04 21.99
CA ALA A 322 9.59 10.92 23.16
C ALA A 322 9.68 12.39 22.74
N ILE A 323 9.03 13.27 23.50
CA ILE A 323 9.17 14.73 23.36
C ILE A 323 9.56 15.28 24.72
N LYS A 324 10.62 16.07 24.79
CA LYS A 324 11.17 16.63 26.03
C LYS A 324 11.49 18.11 25.90
N ARG A 325 11.36 18.86 26.99
CA ARG A 325 11.94 20.20 27.12
C ARG A 325 13.45 20.06 27.20
N ALA A 326 14.19 20.89 26.48
CA ALA A 326 15.63 20.97 26.67
C ALA A 326 15.96 21.74 27.96
N SER A 327 17.25 21.89 28.25
CA SER A 327 17.74 22.76 29.33
C SER A 327 17.45 24.23 29.06
N GLN A 328 17.46 24.65 27.79
CA GLN A 328 17.05 26.01 27.40
C GLN A 328 15.51 26.13 27.40
N PRO A 329 14.95 27.22 27.95
CA PRO A 329 13.50 27.37 28.17
C PRO A 329 12.67 27.48 26.88
N ASN A 330 13.30 27.81 25.75
CA ASN A 330 12.69 27.95 24.43
C ASN A 330 12.95 26.76 23.50
N GLN A 331 13.44 25.63 24.02
CA GLN A 331 13.82 24.48 23.21
C GLN A 331 13.02 23.20 23.55
N ILE A 332 12.63 22.50 22.48
CA ILE A 332 12.02 21.17 22.52
C ILE A 332 12.89 20.20 21.75
N ARG A 333 13.00 18.98 22.26
CA ARG A 333 13.66 17.85 21.60
C ARG A 333 12.65 16.75 21.35
N ILE A 334 12.62 16.27 20.12
CA ILE A 334 11.73 15.21 19.66
C ILE A 334 12.63 14.04 19.29
N LYS A 335 12.58 12.96 20.08
CA LYS A 335 13.31 11.73 19.80
C LYS A 335 12.48 10.84 18.88
N PHE A 336 13.11 10.25 17.86
CA PHE A 336 12.45 9.41 16.87
C PHE A 336 12.87 7.94 16.99
N HIS A 337 11.95 7.05 16.64
CA HIS A 337 12.31 5.72 16.15
C HIS A 337 12.86 5.88 14.72
N VAL A 338 14.15 5.61 14.53
CA VAL A 338 14.82 5.77 13.23
C VAL A 338 15.19 4.38 12.69
N PRO A 339 14.41 3.80 11.76
CA PRO A 339 14.67 2.45 11.25
C PRO A 339 16.08 2.31 10.67
N VAL A 340 16.52 3.31 9.89
CA VAL A 340 17.87 3.37 9.32
C VAL A 340 18.49 4.76 9.53
N PRO A 341 19.37 4.95 10.53
CA PRO A 341 20.02 6.25 10.75
C PRO A 341 21.01 6.61 9.62
N PRO A 342 21.35 7.91 9.44
CA PRO A 342 20.89 9.06 10.22
C PRO A 342 19.54 9.63 9.75
N LEU A 343 18.97 10.55 10.55
CA LEU A 343 17.88 11.43 10.12
C LEU A 343 18.37 12.44 9.07
N VAL A 344 17.51 12.78 8.12
CA VAL A 344 17.79 13.76 7.06
C VAL A 344 16.57 14.63 6.80
N PHE A 345 16.80 15.94 6.60
CA PHE A 345 15.82 16.83 5.97
C PHE A 345 15.95 16.76 4.45
N ASP A 346 15.04 16.04 3.81
CA ASP A 346 14.98 15.88 2.38
C ASP A 346 14.17 17.01 1.74
N VAL A 347 14.87 17.89 1.02
CA VAL A 347 14.29 19.02 0.28
C VAL A 347 14.46 18.86 -1.23
N ASN A 348 14.87 17.66 -1.67
CA ASN A 348 15.19 17.34 -3.05
C ASN A 348 14.15 16.39 -3.65
N THR A 349 13.78 15.32 -2.94
CA THR A 349 12.76 14.38 -3.45
C THR A 349 11.34 14.91 -3.32
N LEU A 350 11.15 15.97 -2.53
CA LEU A 350 9.91 16.71 -2.33
C LEU A 350 10.25 18.19 -2.07
N PRO A 351 9.31 19.14 -2.27
CA PRO A 351 9.62 20.55 -2.07
C PRO A 351 9.97 20.85 -0.62
N LYS A 352 10.78 21.90 -0.41
CA LYS A 352 11.05 22.41 0.94
C LYS A 352 9.76 22.93 1.56
N ILE A 353 9.35 22.32 2.65
CA ILE A 353 8.22 22.73 3.48
C ILE A 353 8.73 23.71 4.53
N ARG A 354 7.93 24.74 4.83
CA ARG A 354 8.23 25.71 5.89
C ARG A 354 8.50 24.96 7.19
N ASP A 355 9.57 25.35 7.89
CA ASP A 355 10.02 24.72 9.13
C ASP A 355 10.19 23.18 9.01
N TYR A 356 10.48 22.68 7.80
CA TYR A 356 10.55 21.24 7.45
C TYR A 356 9.27 20.44 7.77
N GLY A 357 8.14 21.14 7.95
CA GLY A 357 6.87 20.57 8.35
C GLY A 357 6.58 20.60 9.86
N PHE A 358 7.47 21.16 10.70
CA PHE A 358 7.24 21.29 12.14
C PHE A 358 6.44 22.54 12.49
N GLU A 359 5.56 22.38 13.47
CA GLU A 359 4.77 23.44 14.06
C GLU A 359 4.77 23.31 15.58
N VAL A 360 4.93 24.44 16.28
CA VAL A 360 4.91 24.50 17.74
C VAL A 360 3.87 25.53 18.16
N TYR A 361 3.02 25.18 19.11
CA TYR A 361 2.05 26.07 19.72
C TYR A 361 2.18 26.05 21.23
N LEU A 362 1.82 27.16 21.88
CA LEU A 362 1.78 27.28 23.33
C LEU A 362 0.33 27.38 23.81
N ASN A 363 -0.04 26.57 24.80
CA ASN A 363 -1.33 26.49 25.49
C ASN A 363 -2.55 26.06 24.65
N ASP A 364 -2.70 26.48 23.39
CA ASP A 364 -3.80 26.05 22.53
C ASP A 364 -3.41 26.07 21.04
N TYR A 365 -4.01 25.19 20.24
CA TYR A 365 -3.79 25.06 18.80
C TYR A 365 -4.55 26.15 18.03
N ARG A 366 -4.06 27.39 18.12
CA ARG A 366 -4.61 28.57 17.43
C ARG A 366 -3.54 29.37 16.69
N PRO A 367 -3.86 30.10 15.60
CA PRO A 367 -2.88 30.91 14.89
C PRO A 367 -2.02 31.81 15.79
N ASP A 368 -2.66 32.49 16.74
CA ASP A 368 -2.01 33.48 17.63
C ASP A 368 -1.05 32.82 18.63
N ASN A 369 -1.23 31.53 18.88
CA ASN A 369 -0.40 30.74 19.79
C ASN A 369 0.74 30.02 19.06
N ARG A 370 0.81 30.10 17.72
CA ARG A 370 1.89 29.47 16.95
C ARG A 370 3.21 30.17 17.27
N GLN A 371 4.17 29.39 17.73
CA GLN A 371 5.49 29.86 18.09
C GLN A 371 6.35 30.00 16.83
N LYS A 372 7.13 31.08 16.74
CA LYS A 372 8.13 31.24 15.68
C LYS A 372 9.33 30.34 15.99
N ILE A 373 9.57 29.35 15.15
CA ILE A 373 10.77 28.51 15.22
C ILE A 373 11.92 29.30 14.59
N THR A 374 13.02 29.48 15.32
CA THR A 374 14.21 30.21 14.88
C THR A 374 15.33 29.29 14.43
N ASN A 375 15.35 28.03 14.90
CA ASN A 375 16.31 27.04 14.47
C ASN A 375 15.75 25.61 14.59
N ILE A 376 16.11 24.77 13.63
CA ILE A 376 15.78 23.34 13.61
C ILE A 376 17.06 22.58 13.27
N THR A 377 17.46 21.66 14.15
CA THR A 377 18.68 20.86 13.95
C THR A 377 18.40 19.39 14.22
N ILE A 378 19.15 18.53 13.54
CA ILE A 378 19.18 17.08 13.80
C ILE A 378 20.39 16.79 14.67
N GLU A 379 20.16 16.13 15.79
CA GLU A 379 21.19 15.60 16.66
C GLU A 379 20.97 14.10 16.86
N LYS A 380 21.71 13.27 16.10
CA LYS A 380 21.56 11.81 16.06
C LYS A 380 20.13 11.40 15.66
N ASP A 381 19.35 10.89 16.61
CA ASP A 381 17.97 10.43 16.47
C ASP A 381 16.95 11.46 17.02
N GLU A 382 17.39 12.69 17.33
CA GLU A 382 16.53 13.76 17.82
C GLU A 382 16.47 14.93 16.84
N VAL A 383 15.29 15.54 16.71
CA VAL A 383 15.12 16.88 16.16
C VAL A 383 15.00 17.88 17.30
N VAL A 384 15.83 18.91 17.27
CA VAL A 384 15.84 20.00 18.25
C VAL A 384 15.23 21.25 17.63
N LEU A 385 14.11 21.68 18.19
CA LEU A 385 13.40 22.90 17.81
C LEU A 385 13.74 24.01 18.80
N THR A 386 14.19 25.16 18.30
CA THR A 386 14.38 26.39 19.10
C THR A 386 13.35 27.42 18.68
N CYS A 387 12.58 27.95 19.62
CA CYS A 387 11.58 28.99 19.40
C CYS A 387 12.11 30.37 19.80
N GLN A 388 11.49 31.44 19.28
CA GLN A 388 11.84 32.81 19.64
C GLN A 388 11.53 33.13 21.11
N GLN A 389 10.43 32.59 21.63
CA GLN A 389 9.95 32.84 23.00
C GLN A 389 10.14 31.60 23.89
N SER A 390 10.16 31.80 25.21
CA SER A 390 10.14 30.70 26.18
C SER A 390 8.85 29.89 26.04
N LEU A 391 8.97 28.57 26.22
CA LEU A 391 7.85 27.65 26.06
C LEU A 391 7.23 27.32 27.44
N GLU A 392 6.83 28.34 28.19
CA GLU A 392 6.26 28.18 29.54
C GLU A 392 4.75 27.95 29.45
N GLY A 393 4.32 26.70 29.64
CA GLY A 393 2.92 26.28 29.48
C GLY A 393 2.79 24.91 28.83
N GLU A 394 1.59 24.52 28.43
CA GLU A 394 1.41 23.31 27.60
C GLU A 394 2.01 23.57 26.21
N VAL A 395 2.84 22.66 25.71
CA VAL A 395 3.43 22.77 24.38
C VAL A 395 2.78 21.77 23.47
N ILE A 396 2.24 22.24 22.35
CA ILE A 396 1.64 21.40 21.33
C ILE A 396 2.62 21.34 20.16
N ILE A 397 2.96 20.13 19.74
CA ILE A 397 3.86 19.88 18.61
C ILE A 397 3.05 19.17 17.54
N MET A 398 3.09 19.72 16.34
CA MET A 398 2.50 19.11 15.14
C MET A 398 3.58 18.98 14.06
N TYR A 399 3.54 17.88 13.31
CA TYR A 399 4.40 17.65 12.16
C TYR A 399 3.58 17.17 10.96
N ALA A 400 3.92 17.66 9.76
CA ALA A 400 3.14 17.46 8.54
C ALA A 400 1.66 17.83 8.74
N GLY A 401 1.44 18.94 9.45
CA GLY A 401 0.15 19.47 9.84
C GLY A 401 -0.61 20.20 8.74
N THR A 402 -1.84 20.62 9.04
CA THR A 402 -2.69 21.41 8.13
C THR A 402 -2.07 22.75 7.72
N ARG A 403 -1.05 23.26 8.44
CA ARG A 403 -0.34 24.51 8.08
C ARG A 403 1.09 24.31 7.63
N ALA A 404 1.52 23.06 7.46
CA ALA A 404 2.74 22.73 6.76
C ALA A 404 2.52 22.95 5.26
N HIS A 405 3.24 23.90 4.66
CA HIS A 405 3.12 24.27 3.25
C HIS A 405 4.50 24.55 2.64
N ILE A 406 4.57 24.54 1.32
CA ILE A 406 5.79 24.86 0.57
C ILE A 406 6.32 26.25 0.97
N ASP A 407 7.59 26.33 1.37
CA ASP A 407 8.24 27.55 1.87
C ASP A 407 8.21 28.70 0.83
N LYS A 408 8.37 28.34 -0.45
CA LYS A 408 8.28 29.26 -1.60
C LYS A 408 7.30 28.71 -2.63
N GLN A 409 6.00 28.84 -2.33
CA GLN A 409 4.93 28.41 -3.24
C GLN A 409 5.00 29.20 -4.55
N GLU A 410 5.08 28.48 -5.68
CA GLU A 410 4.96 29.09 -7.00
C GLU A 410 3.49 29.39 -7.33
N HIS A 411 3.23 30.55 -7.95
CA HIS A 411 1.90 30.91 -8.43
C HIS A 411 1.40 29.90 -9.48
N GLY A 412 0.15 29.48 -9.36
CA GLY A 412 -0.50 28.58 -10.32
C GLY A 412 -0.25 27.08 -10.08
N ARG A 413 0.58 26.70 -9.09
CA ARG A 413 0.70 25.30 -8.64
C ARG A 413 -0.25 25.00 -7.48
N ASN A 414 -0.60 23.73 -7.31
CA ASN A 414 -1.40 23.28 -6.19
C ASN A 414 -0.73 23.61 -4.87
N HIS A 415 -1.56 23.93 -3.89
CA HIS A 415 -1.13 24.20 -2.54
C HIS A 415 -0.86 22.86 -1.85
N LEU A 416 0.36 22.34 -1.96
CA LEU A 416 0.75 21.15 -1.21
C LEU A 416 0.78 21.52 0.27
N GLN A 417 -0.20 20.98 1.00
CA GLN A 417 -0.37 21.13 2.43
C GLN A 417 -0.19 19.78 3.10
N GLY A 418 0.28 19.76 4.34
CA GLY A 418 0.33 18.50 5.08
C GLY A 418 1.50 17.59 4.75
N HIS A 419 2.62 18.19 4.34
CA HIS A 419 3.86 17.51 4.00
C HIS A 419 4.92 17.79 5.07
N GLY A 420 5.97 16.98 5.14
CA GLY A 420 7.15 17.27 5.95
C GLY A 420 8.41 16.69 5.33
N ASN A 421 9.58 17.23 5.67
CA ASN A 421 10.84 16.88 5.00
C ASN A 421 11.68 15.85 5.77
N LEU A 422 11.24 15.37 6.94
CA LEU A 422 12.03 14.46 7.76
C LEU A 422 11.89 13.00 7.29
N ARG A 423 13.03 12.38 6.97
CA ARG A 423 13.16 10.94 6.70
C ARG A 423 14.36 10.33 7.42
N ASP A 424 14.43 9.01 7.38
CA ASP A 424 15.64 8.26 7.70
C ASP A 424 16.54 8.09 6.45
N SER A 425 17.63 7.34 6.54
CA SER A 425 18.60 7.14 5.45
C SER A 425 18.56 5.73 4.86
N ASP A 426 17.37 5.12 4.78
CA ASP A 426 17.22 3.78 4.23
C ASP A 426 17.72 3.68 2.78
N PRO A 427 18.77 2.87 2.48
CA PRO A 427 19.32 2.75 1.13
C PRO A 427 18.48 1.83 0.23
N TYR A 428 17.32 1.36 0.69
CA TYR A 428 16.49 0.43 -0.06
C TYR A 428 16.00 1.07 -1.38
N LYS A 429 16.27 0.37 -2.48
CA LYS A 429 15.90 0.80 -3.83
C LYS A 429 14.68 0.04 -4.35
N ALA A 430 13.84 0.80 -5.04
CA ALA A 430 12.81 0.32 -5.95
C ALA A 430 13.37 -0.49 -7.13
N PHE A 431 12.48 -1.10 -7.91
CA PHE A 431 12.81 -1.67 -9.23
C PHE A 431 12.44 -0.74 -10.36
N TYR A 432 11.38 0.05 -10.20
CA TYR A 432 10.94 0.99 -11.20
C TYR A 432 11.65 2.34 -11.08
N THR A 433 11.74 3.01 -12.21
CA THR A 433 12.38 4.32 -12.35
C THR A 433 11.34 5.43 -12.44
N TYR A 434 11.74 6.65 -12.06
CA TYR A 434 10.93 7.84 -12.26
C TYR A 434 10.89 8.21 -13.74
N ILE A 435 9.67 8.31 -14.28
CA ILE A 435 9.42 8.49 -15.72
C ILE A 435 9.02 9.93 -16.00
N ASP A 436 9.59 10.52 -17.06
CA ASP A 436 9.08 11.76 -17.64
C ASP A 436 7.73 11.49 -18.35
N LEU A 437 6.65 11.95 -17.71
CA LEU A 437 5.29 11.76 -18.23
C LEU A 437 4.99 12.60 -19.48
N ASP A 438 5.81 13.61 -19.78
CA ASP A 438 5.74 14.41 -21.01
C ASP A 438 6.86 14.05 -22.00
N LYS A 439 7.53 12.91 -21.82
CA LYS A 439 8.56 12.42 -22.75
C LYS A 439 8.02 12.39 -24.18
N LYS A 440 8.84 12.84 -25.12
CA LYS A 440 8.53 12.82 -26.56
C LYS A 440 9.33 11.75 -27.30
N ASN A 441 8.70 11.18 -28.33
CA ASN A 441 9.35 10.38 -29.36
C ASN A 441 10.19 11.30 -30.29
N GLU A 442 11.01 10.69 -31.15
CA GLU A 442 11.83 11.42 -32.13
C GLU A 442 10.99 12.26 -33.12
N ASP A 443 9.76 11.82 -33.40
CA ASP A 443 8.80 12.53 -34.27
C ASP A 443 8.06 13.71 -33.56
N GLY A 444 8.38 13.97 -32.29
CA GLY A 444 7.79 15.04 -31.49
C GLY A 444 6.45 14.70 -30.84
N SER A 445 5.88 13.51 -31.10
CA SER A 445 4.69 13.00 -30.40
C SER A 445 5.00 12.63 -28.95
N TYR A 446 4.02 12.70 -28.06
CA TYR A 446 4.20 12.27 -26.67
C TYR A 446 4.20 10.74 -26.57
N VAL A 447 5.16 10.19 -25.83
CA VAL A 447 5.21 8.76 -25.47
C VAL A 447 3.94 8.34 -24.75
N TYR A 448 3.45 9.22 -23.86
CA TYR A 448 2.16 9.10 -23.20
C TYR A 448 1.21 10.11 -23.83
N PRO A 449 0.29 9.68 -24.72
CA PRO A 449 -0.64 10.60 -25.37
C PRO A 449 -1.47 11.35 -24.32
N ARG A 450 -1.83 12.59 -24.60
CA ARG A 450 -2.68 13.41 -23.74
C ARG A 450 -3.69 14.18 -24.57
N GLU A 451 -4.75 14.65 -23.93
CA GLU A 451 -5.75 15.47 -24.61
C GLU A 451 -5.15 16.80 -25.09
N GLU A 452 -5.71 17.40 -26.15
CA GLU A 452 -5.17 18.65 -26.74
C GLU A 452 -5.14 19.82 -25.75
N PHE A 453 -6.13 19.89 -24.85
CA PHE A 453 -6.18 20.93 -23.81
C PHE A 453 -5.19 20.66 -22.68
N GLU A 454 -4.62 19.46 -22.58
CA GLU A 454 -3.73 19.08 -21.51
C GLU A 454 -2.32 19.65 -21.76
N THR A 455 -1.89 20.49 -20.83
CA THR A 455 -0.62 21.22 -20.95
C THR A 455 0.55 20.41 -20.43
N THR A 456 0.31 19.52 -19.46
CA THR A 456 1.33 18.62 -18.90
C THR A 456 0.69 17.45 -18.16
N LEU A 457 1.30 16.27 -18.24
CA LEU A 457 0.99 15.15 -17.35
C LEU A 457 1.90 15.13 -16.10
N ARG A 458 2.89 16.01 -16.00
CA ARG A 458 3.82 16.04 -14.87
C ARG A 458 3.12 16.50 -13.57
N PRO A 459 3.61 16.05 -12.41
CA PRO A 459 3.16 16.57 -11.11
C PRO A 459 3.64 18.02 -10.93
N ASP A 460 3.16 18.67 -9.86
CA ASP A 460 3.56 20.05 -9.56
C ASP A 460 4.98 20.15 -9.01
N TYR A 461 5.52 19.08 -8.44
CA TYR A 461 6.92 19.00 -8.06
C TYR A 461 7.51 17.70 -8.58
N GLU A 462 8.63 17.81 -9.29
CA GLU A 462 9.37 16.66 -9.77
C GLU A 462 10.58 16.42 -8.84
N PRO A 463 10.75 15.18 -8.34
CA PRO A 463 11.82 14.82 -7.43
C PRO A 463 13.19 15.03 -8.07
N LYS A 464 14.13 15.52 -7.28
CA LYS A 464 15.49 15.84 -7.69
C LYS A 464 16.51 15.05 -6.88
N ASP A 465 17.69 14.86 -7.46
CA ASP A 465 18.86 14.38 -6.75
C ASP A 465 19.59 15.52 -6.01
N GLU A 466 20.69 15.18 -5.33
CA GLU A 466 21.51 16.14 -4.58
C GLU A 466 22.17 17.21 -5.46
N SER A 467 22.29 16.99 -6.78
CA SER A 467 22.78 17.98 -7.73
C SER A 467 21.69 18.94 -8.22
N GLY A 468 20.43 18.71 -7.83
CA GLY A 468 19.26 19.49 -8.25
C GLY A 468 18.68 19.05 -9.59
N GLN A 469 19.14 17.94 -10.17
CA GLN A 469 18.59 17.40 -11.42
C GLN A 469 17.40 16.49 -11.13
N ILE A 470 16.37 16.56 -11.98
CA ILE A 470 15.20 15.66 -11.89
C ILE A 470 15.68 14.21 -12.05
N ILE A 471 15.14 13.30 -11.23
CA ILE A 471 15.59 11.90 -11.15
C ILE A 471 15.06 11.00 -12.28
N TYR A 472 14.83 11.54 -13.49
CA TYR A 472 14.38 10.73 -14.63
C TYR A 472 15.30 9.53 -14.86
N ASP A 473 14.70 8.37 -15.14
CA ASP A 473 15.37 7.08 -15.36
C ASP A 473 16.18 6.56 -14.15
N LYS A 474 16.09 7.20 -12.98
CA LYS A 474 16.64 6.71 -11.72
C LYS A 474 15.55 5.97 -10.93
N VAL A 475 15.95 4.92 -10.22
CA VAL A 475 15.03 4.14 -9.38
C VAL A 475 14.42 5.00 -8.28
N TYR A 476 13.16 4.75 -7.95
CA TYR A 476 12.51 5.45 -6.83
C TYR A 476 13.28 5.22 -5.51
N PRO A 477 13.59 6.28 -4.75
CA PRO A 477 14.11 6.11 -3.41
C PRO A 477 12.99 5.64 -2.45
N LEU A 478 13.17 4.51 -1.77
CA LEU A 478 12.17 3.99 -0.82
C LEU A 478 12.56 4.35 0.62
N TYR A 479 12.70 5.64 0.91
CA TYR A 479 13.02 6.14 2.24
C TYR A 479 11.86 5.97 3.24
N ASN A 480 12.17 5.85 4.54
CA ASN A 480 11.14 5.86 5.57
C ASN A 480 10.95 7.31 6.06
N PHE A 481 9.91 7.96 5.55
CA PHE A 481 9.52 9.32 5.96
C PHE A 481 8.79 9.32 7.29
N SER A 482 8.91 10.43 8.03
CA SER A 482 8.22 10.60 9.30
C SER A 482 6.72 10.68 9.07
N VAL A 483 5.96 9.88 9.80
CA VAL A 483 4.51 10.09 9.92
C VAL A 483 4.22 11.50 10.44
N GLY A 484 3.11 12.08 9.98
CA GLY A 484 2.47 13.23 10.61
C GLY A 484 2.02 12.88 12.03
N PHE A 485 2.12 13.84 12.93
CA PHE A 485 1.72 13.64 14.32
C PHE A 485 1.29 14.92 15.01
N TYR A 486 0.49 14.75 16.06
CA TYR A 486 0.03 15.80 16.96
C TYR A 486 0.18 15.32 18.40
N TYR A 487 0.96 16.02 19.22
CA TYR A 487 1.16 15.68 20.62
C TYR A 487 1.19 16.91 21.53
N LYS A 488 0.70 16.72 22.75
CA LYS A 488 0.72 17.72 23.82
C LYS A 488 1.72 17.33 24.90
N LEU A 489 2.66 18.22 25.19
CA LEU A 489 3.55 18.15 26.35
C LEU A 489 2.97 19.06 27.45
N PRO A 490 2.40 18.50 28.54
CA PRO A 490 1.73 19.31 29.56
C PRO A 490 2.62 20.37 30.20
N ALA A 491 1.98 21.40 30.76
CA ALA A 491 2.66 22.40 31.59
C ALA A 491 3.37 21.71 32.77
N GLY A 492 4.60 22.13 33.07
CA GLY A 492 5.42 21.53 34.14
C GLY A 492 6.03 20.15 33.84
N SER A 493 5.50 19.41 32.86
CA SER A 493 6.08 18.14 32.43
C SER A 493 7.40 18.35 31.69
N ARG A 494 8.43 17.59 32.07
CA ARG A 494 9.74 17.60 31.39
C ARG A 494 9.75 16.78 30.11
N MET A 495 8.92 15.73 30.03
CA MET A 495 8.90 14.80 28.91
C MET A 495 7.56 14.05 28.83
N ILE A 496 7.18 13.66 27.62
CA ILE A 496 6.20 12.60 27.34
C ILE A 496 6.87 11.49 26.54
N GLY A 497 6.53 10.23 26.83
CA GLY A 497 6.97 9.05 26.07
C GLY A 497 5.83 8.38 25.32
N MET A 498 6.14 7.33 24.55
CA MET A 498 5.17 6.59 23.70
C MET A 498 3.82 6.30 24.36
N ARG A 499 3.79 5.78 25.60
CA ARG A 499 2.52 5.43 26.27
C ARG A 499 1.59 6.62 26.48
N GLN A 500 2.16 7.80 26.78
CA GLN A 500 1.40 9.03 26.98
C GLN A 500 1.03 9.67 25.65
N MET A 501 1.88 9.52 24.64
CA MET A 501 1.61 10.00 23.27
C MET A 501 0.35 9.38 22.67
N TYR A 502 0.07 8.11 22.91
CA TYR A 502 -1.13 7.43 22.38
C TYR A 502 -2.42 7.68 23.19
N GLN A 503 -2.32 8.38 24.32
CA GLN A 503 -3.48 8.71 25.18
C GLN A 503 -3.92 10.18 25.02
N ASN A 504 -3.13 10.97 24.29
CA ASN A 504 -3.28 12.42 24.14
C ASN A 504 -4.26 12.83 23.06
#